data_AF-A0A642PW80-F1
#
_entry.id   AF-A0A642PW80-F1
#
_cell.length_a   1.000
_cell.length_b   1.000
_cell.length_c   1.000
_cell.angle_alpha   90.00
_cell.angle_beta   90.00
_cell.angle_gamma   90.00
#
_symmetry.space_group_name_H-M   'P 1'
#
loop_
_entity.id
_entity.type
_entity.pdbx_description
1 polymer ?
#
loop_
_entity_poly.entity_id
_entity_poly.type
_entity_poly.pdbx_seq_one_letter_code
_entity_poly.pdbx_strand_id
1 'polypeptide(L)'
;MKAITIKQPWASLIVHGIKDIENRSWQTNFRGRVLIHAAGSHGRKFSVNLTDAQTRAAFTTIAKETMFGNMPFGSIIGSVEIVGCVINHPSIWAEKGVYNWILANPILFNKPIENVKGKLSFWEYSGINEVKIECPECGSIEIAIEDYTTTPFPTFLHSCNKCGYVIMESEWDISKS
;
A
#
# COMPACT_ATOMS: atom_id res chain seq x y z
N MET A 1 -3.51 1.25 12.92
CA MET A 1 -2.98 1.86 11.68
C MET A 1 -4.13 2.34 10.79
N LYS A 2 -3.97 3.45 10.07
CA LYS A 2 -4.99 3.92 9.11
C LYS A 2 -5.04 3.03 7.88
N ALA A 3 -6.22 2.88 7.31
CA ALA A 3 -6.48 2.13 6.10
C ALA A 3 -7.40 2.92 5.16
N ILE A 4 -7.30 2.61 3.87
CA ILE A 4 -8.22 3.10 2.84
C ILE A 4 -8.65 1.96 1.94
N THR A 5 -9.95 1.94 1.62
CA THR A 5 -10.52 0.98 0.67
C THR A 5 -10.45 1.52 -0.75
N ILE A 6 -9.87 0.71 -1.65
CA ILE A 6 -9.63 1.02 -3.06
C ILE A 6 -10.18 -0.12 -3.92
N LYS A 7 -10.83 0.22 -5.03
CA LYS A 7 -11.38 -0.79 -5.95
C LYS A 7 -10.26 -1.45 -6.76
N GLN A 8 -10.45 -2.73 -7.10
CA GLN A 8 -9.59 -3.37 -8.09
C GLN A 8 -9.84 -2.83 -9.50
N PRO A 9 -8.80 -2.77 -10.35
CA PRO A 9 -7.41 -3.25 -10.12
C PRO A 9 -6.50 -2.21 -9.45
N TRP A 10 -7.01 -1.02 -9.11
CA TRP A 10 -6.20 0.09 -8.63
C TRP A 10 -5.48 -0.21 -7.31
N ALA A 11 -6.13 -0.96 -6.41
CA ALA A 11 -5.51 -1.40 -5.16
C ALA A 11 -4.22 -2.19 -5.44
N SER A 12 -4.29 -3.20 -6.33
CA SER A 12 -3.12 -3.98 -6.73
C SER A 12 -2.06 -3.11 -7.41
N LEU A 13 -2.44 -2.20 -8.31
CA LEU A 13 -1.46 -1.32 -8.97
C LEU A 13 -0.72 -0.40 -8.01
N ILE A 14 -1.37 0.06 -6.94
CA ILE A 14 -0.75 0.89 -5.90
C ILE A 14 0.29 0.09 -5.11
N VAL A 15 -0.08 -1.08 -4.58
CA VAL A 15 0.84 -1.88 -3.75
C VAL A 15 1.98 -2.50 -4.55
N HIS A 16 1.83 -2.66 -5.87
CA HIS A 16 2.91 -3.02 -6.79
C HIS A 16 3.77 -1.82 -7.23
N GLY A 17 3.47 -0.60 -6.77
CA GLY A 17 4.22 0.62 -7.11
C GLY A 17 4.05 1.11 -8.54
N ILE A 18 3.02 0.65 -9.25
CA ILE A 18 2.75 1.04 -10.64
C ILE A 18 1.94 2.33 -10.68
N LYS A 19 0.94 2.45 -9.80
CA LYS A 19 0.08 3.64 -9.66
C LYS A 19 0.54 4.48 -8.47
N ASP A 20 1.15 5.62 -8.77
CA ASP A 20 1.75 6.57 -7.81
C ASP A 20 0.76 7.64 -7.31
N ILE A 21 -0.47 7.64 -7.81
CA ILE A 21 -1.50 8.62 -7.47
C ILE A 21 -2.80 7.94 -7.09
N GLU A 22 -3.39 8.35 -5.97
CA GLU A 22 -4.79 8.07 -5.65
C GLU A 22 -5.65 9.31 -5.92
N ASN A 23 -6.72 9.15 -6.73
CA ASN A 23 -7.60 10.26 -7.12
C ASN A 23 -8.82 10.30 -6.19
N ARG A 24 -9.09 11.44 -5.55
CA ARG A 24 -10.23 11.63 -4.64
C ARG A 24 -10.91 12.98 -4.88
N SER A 25 -12.21 13.02 -4.61
CA SER A 25 -13.01 14.26 -4.64
C SER A 25 -12.75 15.17 -3.43
N TRP A 26 -11.93 14.73 -2.47
CA TRP A 26 -11.67 15.45 -1.23
C TRP A 26 -10.17 15.48 -0.89
N GLN A 27 -9.76 16.56 -0.24
CA GLN A 27 -8.37 16.81 0.16
C GLN A 27 -8.02 16.06 1.44
N THR A 28 -6.78 15.59 1.55
CA THR A 28 -6.24 15.09 2.82
C THR A 28 -5.03 15.88 3.30
N ASN A 29 -5.01 16.19 4.59
CA ASN A 29 -3.83 16.70 5.29
C ASN A 29 -3.00 15.58 5.93
N PHE A 30 -3.50 14.33 5.91
CA PHE A 30 -2.75 13.19 6.44
C PHE A 30 -1.50 12.94 5.61
N ARG A 31 -0.38 12.72 6.30
CA ARG A 31 0.90 12.28 5.74
C ARG A 31 1.41 11.12 6.58
N GLY A 32 1.90 10.07 5.92
CA GLY A 32 2.32 8.84 6.56
C GLY A 32 1.75 7.61 5.88
N ARG A 33 1.98 6.45 6.49
CA ARG A 33 1.63 5.15 5.92
C ARG A 33 0.17 4.80 6.16
N VAL A 34 -0.44 4.18 5.16
CA VAL A 34 -1.81 3.64 5.22
C VAL A 34 -1.86 2.25 4.62
N LEU A 35 -2.73 1.42 5.16
CA LEU A 35 -3.06 0.11 4.61
C LEU A 35 -3.97 0.26 3.39
N ILE A 36 -3.69 -0.53 2.36
CA ILE A 36 -4.50 -0.63 1.16
C ILE A 36 -5.41 -1.85 1.27
N HIS A 37 -6.70 -1.57 1.42
CA HIS A 37 -7.74 -2.59 1.39
C HIS A 37 -8.33 -2.70 -0.02
N ALA A 38 -8.28 -3.90 -0.60
CA ALA A 38 -8.96 -4.21 -1.86
C ALA A 38 -10.45 -4.37 -1.60
N ALA A 39 -11.26 -3.46 -2.16
CA ALA A 39 -12.72 -3.50 -2.03
C ALA A 39 -13.28 -4.85 -2.50
N GLY A 40 -14.35 -5.35 -1.89
CA GLY A 40 -14.96 -6.62 -2.28
C GLY A 40 -15.58 -6.60 -3.69
N SER A 41 -15.48 -7.72 -4.43
CA SER A 41 -16.20 -7.91 -5.70
C SER A 41 -17.54 -8.59 -5.45
N HIS A 42 -18.64 -7.91 -5.78
CA HIS A 42 -19.98 -8.50 -5.75
C HIS A 42 -20.27 -9.24 -7.08
N GLY A 43 -19.34 -10.07 -7.56
CA GLY A 43 -19.44 -10.72 -8.88
C GLY A 43 -19.38 -9.76 -10.07
N ARG A 44 -18.95 -8.51 -9.85
CA ARG A 44 -18.85 -7.48 -10.89
C ARG A 44 -17.52 -7.60 -11.60
N LYS A 45 -17.57 -7.83 -12.92
CA LYS A 45 -16.42 -7.59 -13.79
C LYS A 45 -16.08 -6.10 -13.69
N PHE A 46 -14.82 -5.79 -13.39
CA PHE A 46 -14.36 -4.41 -13.45
C PHE A 46 -13.95 -4.11 -14.90
N SER A 47 -14.36 -2.96 -15.41
CA SER A 47 -13.82 -2.38 -16.64
C SER A 47 -12.83 -1.29 -16.24
N VAL A 48 -11.65 -1.34 -16.85
CA VAL A 48 -10.61 -0.33 -16.63
C VAL A 48 -10.49 0.42 -17.94
N ASN A 49 -10.74 1.73 -17.90
CA ASN A 49 -10.42 2.60 -19.02
C ASN A 49 -9.02 3.16 -18.76
N LEU A 50 -8.04 2.61 -19.45
CA LEU A 50 -6.64 3.02 -19.36
C LEU A 50 -6.24 3.68 -20.67
N THR A 51 -5.42 4.73 -20.57
CA THR A 51 -4.69 5.24 -21.74
C THR A 51 -3.65 4.21 -22.19
N ASP A 52 -3.11 4.34 -23.39
CA ASP A 52 -2.07 3.44 -23.89
C ASP A 52 -0.84 3.40 -22.97
N ALA A 53 -0.45 4.54 -22.41
CA ALA A 53 0.68 4.63 -21.49
C ALA A 53 0.40 3.88 -20.18
N GLN A 54 -0.78 4.07 -19.59
CA GLN A 54 -1.19 3.35 -18.39
C GLN A 54 -1.34 1.85 -18.67
N THR A 55 -1.87 1.48 -19.85
CA THR A 55 -2.01 0.09 -20.26
C THR A 55 -0.64 -0.58 -20.32
N ARG A 56 0.34 0.03 -21.01
CA ARG A 56 1.71 -0.52 -21.05
C ARG A 56 2.33 -0.71 -19.67
N ALA A 57 2.09 0.23 -18.74
CA ALA A 57 2.62 0.15 -17.39
C ALA A 57 1.93 -0.93 -16.52
N ALA A 58 0.62 -1.12 -16.68
CA ALA A 58 -0.17 -2.01 -15.81
C ALA A 58 -0.46 -3.39 -16.40
N PHE A 59 -0.31 -3.59 -17.71
CA PHE A 59 -0.79 -4.78 -18.42
C PHE A 59 -0.28 -6.07 -17.80
N THR A 60 1.03 -6.20 -17.58
CA THR A 60 1.63 -7.42 -17.03
C THR A 60 1.06 -7.77 -15.65
N THR A 61 0.92 -6.78 -14.77
CA THR A 61 0.39 -6.98 -13.42
C THR A 61 -1.09 -7.31 -13.44
N ILE A 62 -1.90 -6.55 -14.19
CA ILE A 62 -3.33 -6.85 -14.33
C ILE A 62 -3.53 -8.24 -14.94
N ALA A 63 -2.79 -8.59 -16.00
CA ALA A 63 -2.85 -9.89 -16.64
C ALA A 63 -2.52 -11.01 -15.64
N LYS A 64 -1.41 -10.89 -14.89
CA LYS A 64 -1.02 -11.87 -13.88
C LYS A 64 -2.10 -12.03 -12.79
N GLU A 65 -2.58 -10.94 -12.22
CA GLU A 65 -3.58 -10.95 -11.14
C GLU A 65 -4.93 -11.53 -11.60
N THR A 66 -5.31 -11.28 -12.86
CA THR A 66 -6.61 -11.71 -13.42
C THR A 66 -6.59 -13.10 -14.03
N MET A 67 -5.56 -13.47 -14.80
CA MET A 67 -5.50 -14.76 -15.50
C MET A 67 -5.39 -15.94 -14.55
N PHE A 68 -4.69 -15.77 -13.43
CA PHE A 68 -4.55 -16.82 -12.43
C PHE A 68 -5.66 -16.80 -11.36
N GLY A 69 -6.65 -15.90 -11.48
CA GLY A 69 -7.75 -15.80 -10.51
C GLY A 69 -7.30 -15.37 -9.10
N ASN A 70 -6.08 -14.85 -8.97
CA ASN A 70 -5.45 -14.54 -7.69
C ASN A 70 -5.77 -13.13 -7.18
N MET A 71 -6.53 -12.33 -7.94
CA MET A 71 -6.80 -10.95 -7.54
C MET A 71 -7.53 -10.90 -6.18
N PRO A 72 -6.91 -10.31 -5.15
CA PRO A 72 -7.50 -10.25 -3.83
C PRO A 72 -8.68 -9.28 -3.78
N PHE A 73 -9.74 -9.68 -3.08
CA PHE A 73 -10.91 -8.86 -2.81
C PHE A 73 -11.31 -9.01 -1.34
N GLY A 74 -11.78 -7.94 -0.70
CA GLY A 74 -12.25 -7.99 0.69
C GLY A 74 -11.12 -8.22 1.70
N SER A 75 -9.90 -7.83 1.37
CA SER A 75 -8.70 -8.04 2.19
C SER A 75 -7.78 -6.83 2.16
N ILE A 76 -6.93 -6.70 3.17
CA ILE A 76 -5.80 -5.75 3.13
C ILE A 76 -4.65 -6.45 2.41
N ILE A 77 -4.08 -5.81 1.40
CA ILE A 77 -3.13 -6.45 0.47
C ILE A 77 -1.74 -5.84 0.53
N GLY A 78 -1.59 -4.76 1.28
CA GLY A 78 -0.34 -4.03 1.39
C GLY A 78 -0.51 -2.68 2.06
N SER A 79 0.52 -1.86 1.97
CA SER A 79 0.52 -0.49 2.47
C SER A 79 1.22 0.47 1.51
N VAL A 80 1.00 1.76 1.69
CA VAL A 80 1.67 2.82 0.93
C VAL A 80 1.76 4.08 1.78
N GLU A 81 2.72 4.95 1.52
CA GLU A 81 2.82 6.26 2.16
C GLU A 81 2.14 7.34 1.34
N ILE A 82 1.31 8.15 1.99
CA ILE A 82 0.79 9.40 1.43
C ILE A 82 1.79 10.50 1.78
N VAL A 83 2.52 10.97 0.78
CA VAL A 83 3.59 11.98 0.95
C VAL A 83 3.15 13.37 0.50
N GLY A 84 2.05 13.47 -0.23
CA GLY A 84 1.53 14.74 -0.74
C GLY A 84 0.07 14.67 -1.15
N CYS A 85 -0.52 15.84 -1.37
CA CYS A 85 -1.88 15.98 -1.91
C CYS A 85 -1.93 17.29 -2.69
N VAL A 86 -2.11 17.21 -4.01
CA VAL A 86 -2.15 18.37 -4.91
C VAL A 86 -3.31 18.21 -5.90
N ILE A 87 -3.56 19.22 -6.72
CA ILE A 87 -4.49 19.12 -7.85
C ILE A 87 -3.67 19.18 -9.14
N ASN A 88 -4.06 18.42 -10.16
CA ASN A 88 -3.45 18.38 -11.49
C ASN A 88 -1.99 17.89 -11.50
N HIS A 89 -1.65 16.89 -10.67
CA HIS A 89 -0.33 16.25 -10.70
C HIS A 89 0.04 15.79 -12.13
N PRO A 90 1.34 15.83 -12.52
CA PRO A 90 1.77 15.50 -13.89
C PRO A 90 1.80 14.00 -14.20
N SER A 91 1.72 13.12 -13.18
CA SER A 91 1.70 11.66 -13.39
C SER A 91 0.60 11.24 -14.37
N ILE A 92 0.88 10.21 -15.16
CA ILE A 92 -0.09 9.58 -16.06
C ILE A 92 -1.29 8.99 -15.30
N TRP A 93 -1.18 8.79 -13.99
CA TRP A 93 -2.22 8.23 -13.13
C TRP A 93 -3.12 9.28 -12.48
N ALA A 94 -2.82 10.57 -12.69
CA ALA A 94 -3.55 11.69 -12.12
C ALA A 94 -4.72 12.11 -13.00
N GLU A 95 -5.91 12.14 -12.40
CA GLU A 95 -7.09 12.77 -13.01
C GLU A 95 -7.05 14.28 -12.82
N LYS A 96 -7.46 15.03 -13.84
CA LYS A 96 -7.50 16.50 -13.79
C LYS A 96 -8.73 16.99 -13.03
N GLY A 97 -8.58 18.09 -12.30
CA GLY A 97 -9.67 18.74 -11.56
C GLY A 97 -10.07 18.06 -10.24
N VAL A 98 -9.35 17.01 -9.81
CA VAL A 98 -9.55 16.33 -8.51
C VAL A 98 -8.29 16.36 -7.67
N TYR A 99 -8.41 16.01 -6.39
CA TYR A 99 -7.24 15.87 -5.52
C TYR A 99 -6.50 14.59 -5.87
N ASN A 100 -5.21 14.75 -6.16
CA ASN A 100 -4.26 13.70 -6.44
C ASN A 100 -3.39 13.50 -5.20
N TRP A 101 -3.62 12.41 -4.49
CA TRP A 101 -2.78 12.02 -3.35
C TRP A 101 -1.54 11.32 -3.87
N ILE A 102 -0.38 11.83 -3.50
CA ILE A 102 0.93 11.34 -3.96
C ILE A 102 1.33 10.17 -3.08
N LEU A 103 1.58 9.03 -3.71
CA LEU A 103 1.87 7.75 -3.08
C LEU A 103 3.34 7.37 -3.26
N ALA A 104 3.99 6.92 -2.19
CA ALA A 104 5.38 6.49 -2.19
C ALA A 104 5.57 5.24 -1.32
N ASN A 105 6.74 4.60 -1.45
CA ASN A 105 7.18 3.47 -0.62
C ASN A 105 6.11 2.35 -0.48
N PRO A 106 5.55 1.85 -1.59
CA PRO A 106 4.53 0.81 -1.59
C PRO A 106 5.13 -0.50 -1.05
N ILE A 107 4.35 -1.20 -0.24
CA ILE A 107 4.68 -2.53 0.28
C ILE A 107 3.53 -3.45 -0.10
N LEU A 108 3.83 -4.46 -0.91
CA LEU A 108 2.95 -5.61 -1.16
C LEU A 108 3.15 -6.62 -0.03
N PHE A 109 2.07 -7.08 0.59
CA PHE A 109 2.16 -8.14 1.59
C PHE A 109 2.29 -9.51 0.93
N ASN A 110 3.11 -10.39 1.52
CA ASN A 110 3.28 -11.77 1.03
C ASN A 110 1.96 -12.56 1.07
N LYS A 111 1.12 -12.28 2.07
CA LYS A 111 -0.24 -12.81 2.16
C LYS A 111 -1.22 -11.69 2.48
N PRO A 112 -2.38 -11.61 1.81
CA PRO A 112 -3.42 -10.68 2.20
C PRO A 112 -3.94 -10.95 3.61
N ILE A 113 -4.34 -9.90 4.31
CA ILE A 113 -5.09 -10.03 5.55
C ILE A 113 -6.56 -10.15 5.19
N GLU A 114 -7.04 -11.39 5.23
CA GLU A 114 -8.39 -11.77 4.80
C GLU A 114 -9.47 -11.40 5.81
N ASN A 115 -10.74 -11.51 5.39
CA ASN A 115 -11.92 -11.27 6.23
C ASN A 115 -12.03 -9.86 6.83
N VAL A 116 -11.41 -8.88 6.19
CA VAL A 116 -11.48 -7.47 6.61
C VAL A 116 -12.55 -6.73 5.81
N LYS A 117 -13.55 -6.18 6.48
CA LYS A 117 -14.59 -5.36 5.83
C LYS A 117 -14.06 -3.95 5.57
N GLY A 118 -14.04 -3.55 4.30
CA GLY A 118 -13.69 -2.19 3.89
C GLY A 118 -14.70 -1.15 4.38
N LYS A 119 -14.26 0.10 4.51
CA LYS A 119 -15.09 1.23 4.96
C LYS A 119 -14.84 2.46 4.07
N LEU A 120 -15.79 3.40 4.10
CA LEU A 120 -15.63 4.69 3.44
C LEU A 120 -14.62 5.57 4.20
N SER A 121 -14.00 6.50 3.48
CA SER A 121 -12.97 7.41 4.01
C SER A 121 -11.78 6.66 4.62
N PHE A 122 -10.93 7.36 5.37
CA PHE A 122 -9.96 6.69 6.23
C PHE A 122 -10.67 5.95 7.35
N TRP A 123 -10.15 4.79 7.71
CA TRP A 123 -10.61 4.04 8.86
C TRP A 123 -9.44 3.40 9.60
N GLU A 124 -9.64 3.14 10.89
CA GLU A 124 -8.61 2.50 11.73
C GLU A 124 -8.73 0.98 11.64
N TYR A 125 -7.60 0.33 11.44
CA TYR A 125 -7.40 -1.11 11.55
C TYR A 125 -6.48 -1.41 12.73
N SER A 126 -6.93 -2.22 13.67
CA SER A 126 -6.20 -2.56 14.90
C SER A 126 -5.40 -3.85 14.81
N GLY A 127 -5.48 -4.59 13.69
CA GLY A 127 -4.76 -5.85 13.51
C GLY A 127 -3.32 -5.68 13.03
N ILE A 128 -2.84 -4.45 12.87
CA ILE A 128 -1.44 -4.14 12.56
C ILE A 128 -0.98 -2.97 13.44
N ASN A 129 0.16 -3.15 14.10
CA ASN A 129 0.89 -2.08 14.77
C ASN A 129 2.04 -1.60 13.87
N GLU A 130 2.20 -0.28 13.77
CA GLU A 130 3.41 0.34 13.25
C GLU A 130 4.38 0.52 14.40
N VAL A 131 5.63 0.13 14.20
CA VAL A 131 6.72 0.39 15.14
C VAL A 131 7.82 1.16 14.43
N LYS A 132 8.39 2.14 15.12
CA LYS A 132 9.58 2.84 14.64
C LYS A 132 10.79 2.03 15.06
N ILE A 133 11.61 1.67 14.09
CA ILE A 133 12.86 0.94 14.31
C ILE A 133 14.00 1.80 13.83
N GLU A 134 15.11 1.79 14.54
CA GLU A 134 16.34 2.45 14.11
C GLU A 134 17.21 1.45 13.34
N CYS A 135 17.69 1.84 12.17
CA CYS A 135 18.67 1.05 11.43
C CYS A 135 20.01 1.06 12.20
N PRO A 136 20.52 -0.11 12.65
CA PRO A 136 21.73 -0.17 13.45
C PRO A 136 22.97 0.28 12.67
N GLU A 137 22.95 0.15 11.34
CA GLU A 137 24.09 0.55 10.49
C GLU A 137 24.16 2.04 10.21
N CYS A 138 23.03 2.73 10.04
CA CYS A 138 23.03 4.10 9.52
C CYS A 138 22.18 5.11 10.31
N GLY A 139 21.56 4.66 11.41
CA GLY A 139 20.73 5.45 12.31
C GLY A 139 19.45 5.99 11.67
N SER A 140 19.02 5.47 10.51
CA SER A 140 17.76 5.91 9.92
C SER A 140 16.59 5.36 10.73
N ILE A 141 15.61 6.22 11.01
CA ILE A 141 14.34 5.79 11.59
C ILE A 141 13.47 5.26 10.47
N GLU A 142 13.14 3.98 10.56
CA GLU A 142 12.29 3.26 9.64
C GLU A 142 10.94 2.97 10.29
N ILE A 143 9.87 2.93 9.49
CA ILE A 143 8.56 2.45 9.96
C ILE A 143 8.46 0.99 9.55
N ALA A 144 8.52 0.11 10.54
CA ALA A 144 8.25 -1.30 10.37
C ALA A 144 6.83 -1.63 10.82
N ILE A 145 6.31 -2.73 10.28
CA ILE A 145 5.00 -3.26 10.61
C ILE A 145 5.24 -4.50 11.46
N GLU A 146 4.68 -4.52 12.67
CA GLU A 146 4.69 -5.71 13.52
C GLU A 146 3.74 -6.75 12.90
N ASP A 147 4.26 -7.51 11.92
CA ASP A 147 3.53 -8.52 11.17
C ASP A 147 3.77 -9.91 11.78
N TYR A 148 2.77 -10.42 12.49
CA TYR A 148 2.76 -11.75 13.10
C TYR A 148 2.49 -12.89 12.09
N THR A 149 2.48 -12.62 10.77
CA THR A 149 2.14 -13.63 9.74
C THR A 149 3.34 -14.42 9.19
N THR A 150 4.56 -14.21 9.70
CA THR A 150 5.72 -15.03 9.35
C THR A 150 5.83 -16.26 10.26
N THR A 151 5.60 -17.46 9.69
CA THR A 151 5.83 -18.75 10.35
C THR A 151 6.95 -19.50 9.62
N PRO A 152 7.79 -20.33 10.28
CA PRO A 152 7.70 -20.81 11.67
C PRO A 152 8.49 -19.99 12.72
N PHE A 153 9.19 -18.93 12.32
CA PHE A 153 9.85 -18.00 13.24
C PHE A 153 9.51 -16.56 12.84
N PRO A 154 9.09 -15.70 13.78
CA PRO A 154 8.96 -14.28 13.54
C PRO A 154 10.37 -13.72 13.34
N THR A 155 10.77 -13.65 12.08
CA THR A 155 11.98 -12.95 11.66
C THR A 155 11.52 -11.93 10.67
N PHE A 156 10.92 -10.86 11.19
CA PHE A 156 10.68 -9.71 10.34
C PHE A 156 12.04 -9.21 9.84
N LEU A 157 12.20 -9.18 8.52
CA LEU A 157 13.38 -8.65 7.85
C LEU A 157 12.99 -7.32 7.23
N HIS A 158 13.46 -6.22 7.81
CA HIS A 158 13.29 -4.87 7.27
C HIS A 158 14.53 -4.50 6.46
N SER A 159 14.39 -4.19 5.17
CA SER A 159 15.49 -3.55 4.44
C SER A 159 15.44 -2.04 4.66
N CYS A 160 16.46 -1.48 5.28
CA CYS A 160 16.61 -0.06 5.50
C CYS A 160 16.51 0.71 4.17
N ASN A 161 15.61 1.69 4.08
CA ASN A 161 15.43 2.46 2.84
C ASN A 161 16.63 3.35 2.50
N LYS A 162 17.49 3.67 3.48
CA LYS A 162 18.67 4.53 3.31
C LYS A 162 19.93 3.76 2.89
N CYS A 163 20.26 2.65 3.55
CA CYS A 163 21.51 1.91 3.31
C CYS A 163 21.32 0.48 2.80
N GLY A 164 20.09 -0.03 2.74
CA GLY A 164 19.80 -1.39 2.31
C GLY A 164 20.16 -2.48 3.34
N TYR A 165 20.64 -2.11 4.53
CA TYR A 165 20.88 -3.08 5.61
C TYR A 165 19.60 -3.80 5.99
N VAL A 166 19.70 -5.11 6.21
CA VAL A 166 18.57 -5.95 6.62
C VAL A 166 18.53 -5.98 8.14
N ILE A 167 17.56 -5.28 8.72
CA ILE A 167 17.28 -5.24 10.15
C ILE A 167 16.37 -6.40 10.51
N MET A 168 16.87 -7.31 11.33
CA MET A 168 16.06 -8.38 11.92
C MET A 168 15.21 -7.85 13.07
N GLU A 169 14.06 -8.46 13.32
CA GLU A 169 13.19 -8.12 14.47
C GLU A 169 13.94 -8.12 15.82
N SER A 170 14.88 -9.04 16.01
CA SER A 170 15.75 -9.07 17.21
C SER A 170 16.66 -7.85 17.36
N GLU A 171 16.86 -7.09 16.29
CA GLU A 171 17.67 -5.86 16.25
C GLU A 171 16.79 -4.60 16.34
N TRP A 172 15.48 -4.75 16.52
CA TRP A 172 14.57 -3.61 16.64
C TRP A 172 14.79 -2.90 17.97
N ASP A 173 15.49 -1.76 17.92
CA ASP A 173 15.39 -0.77 18.98
C ASP A 173 14.09 0.02 18.78
N ILE A 174 13.02 -0.45 19.42
CA ILE A 174 11.70 0.19 19.33
C ILE A 174 11.78 1.52 20.10
N SER A 175 11.94 2.62 19.36
CA SER A 175 11.90 3.94 19.96
C SER A 175 10.52 4.16 20.58
N LYS A 176 10.43 4.16 21.92
CA LYS A 176 9.18 4.51 22.62
C LYS A 176 8.89 6.00 22.39
N SER A 177 7.76 6.29 21.75
CA SER A 177 7.19 7.64 21.73
C SER A 177 6.66 8.03 23.10
#